data_AF-A0A8J2KNF4-F1
#
_entry.id   AF-A0A8J2KNF4-F1
#
_cell.length_a   1.000
_cell.length_b   1.000
_cell.length_c   1.000
_cell.angle_alpha   90.00
_cell.angle_beta   90.00
_cell.angle_gamma   90.00
#
_symmetry.space_group_name_H-M   'P 1'
#
loop_
_entity.id
_entity.type
_entity.pdbx_description
1 polymer ?
#
loop_
_entity_poly.entity_id
_entity_poly.type
_entity_poly.pdbx_seq_one_letter_code
_entity_poly.pdbx_strand_id
1 'polypeptide(L)'
;MVLVSFFLTNVLCSISPMCFPTYAPPTVSEQRIRTRSSLFNGVLDRWPVVKTLEGDVRGFPMSTGGGRDILAFDGIPFAEPPTGQRRFRSPVRKKPWGGIWNADSRTNNCIQLDLTRFYTVTGSEDLLAVLPSICTCCQSALEAGISQSACAFNPWSIYRNPRETASKFSRNLNCNFDDTSRMINCLRKQSAHDITAAQVKLQEWLNHPTVLFAPVVEHNHSEAFLTESPRDLYAKGDVARVPWIIGFVPNEGNIYNILMMLIPVSFFSFNRNFQTLAPMTLGFRGLGLKEDEIARRIKKQYFGNEAITYRNQKEHGD
;
A
#
# COMPACT_ATOMS: atom_id res chain seq x y z
N MET A 1 -17.99 -19.89 -22.06
CA MET A 1 -17.10 -20.91 -21.45
C MET A 1 -15.67 -20.67 -21.95
N VAL A 2 -15.05 -19.59 -21.49
CA VAL A 2 -13.59 -19.44 -21.29
C VAL A 2 -13.54 -18.75 -19.93
N LEU A 3 -13.55 -19.62 -18.92
CA LEU A 3 -13.66 -19.30 -17.50
C LEU A 3 -12.30 -18.80 -16.99
N VAL A 4 -12.35 -17.80 -16.11
CA VAL A 4 -11.62 -17.79 -14.83
C VAL A 4 -10.11 -18.12 -14.95
N SER A 5 -9.28 -17.11 -15.27
CA SER A 5 -7.84 -17.11 -14.93
C SER A 5 -7.09 -15.79 -15.14
N PHE A 6 -7.76 -14.63 -15.28
CA PHE A 6 -7.08 -13.35 -15.53
C PHE A 6 -7.06 -12.35 -14.37
N PHE A 7 -7.46 -12.77 -13.16
CA PHE A 7 -7.55 -11.87 -11.98
C PHE A 7 -6.34 -11.92 -11.03
N LEU A 8 -5.24 -12.59 -11.39
CA LEU A 8 -4.04 -12.71 -10.55
C LEU A 8 -2.74 -12.18 -11.20
N THR A 9 -2.83 -11.45 -12.32
CA THR A 9 -1.64 -11.16 -13.16
C THR A 9 -1.33 -9.68 -13.38
N ASN A 10 -1.88 -8.76 -12.56
CA ASN A 10 -1.50 -7.34 -12.56
C ASN A 10 -0.45 -7.00 -11.48
N VAL A 11 0.52 -7.90 -11.28
CA VAL A 11 1.71 -7.65 -10.44
C VAL A 11 2.96 -7.34 -11.31
N LEU A 12 2.85 -7.35 -12.64
CA LEU A 12 4.02 -7.18 -13.51
C LEU A 12 3.73 -6.33 -14.75
N CYS A 13 4.22 -5.09 -14.77
CA CYS A 13 4.87 -4.47 -15.94
C CYS A 13 5.60 -3.17 -15.54
N SER A 14 6.80 -3.34 -14.98
CA SER A 14 7.85 -2.34 -14.98
C SER A 14 8.61 -2.47 -16.32
N ILE A 15 8.39 -1.56 -17.27
CA ILE A 15 9.22 -1.47 -18.48
C ILE A 15 9.57 0.03 -18.70
N SER A 16 10.85 0.34 -18.44
CA SER A 16 11.59 1.62 -18.59
C SER A 16 11.73 2.08 -20.07
N PRO A 17 12.26 3.29 -20.46
CA PRO A 17 13.46 3.96 -19.88
C PRO A 17 13.57 5.52 -19.84
N MET A 18 14.22 6.00 -18.76
CA MET A 18 15.30 7.01 -18.61
C MET A 18 15.09 8.53 -18.85
N CYS A 19 15.42 9.36 -17.84
CA CYS A 19 16.77 9.99 -17.68
C CYS A 19 16.93 10.95 -16.47
N PHE A 20 18.06 10.85 -15.72
CA PHE A 20 19.03 11.91 -15.32
C PHE A 20 20.15 11.31 -14.41
N PRO A 21 21.25 12.02 -14.13
CA PRO A 21 22.43 12.25 -14.97
C PRO A 21 23.46 11.10 -14.90
N THR A 22 24.06 10.78 -16.06
CA THR A 22 25.22 9.89 -16.28
C THR A 22 25.53 8.85 -15.19
N TYR A 23 24.69 7.82 -15.08
CA TYR A 23 25.13 6.52 -14.58
C TYR A 23 25.75 5.79 -15.78
N ALA A 24 27.08 5.62 -15.79
CA ALA A 24 27.66 4.63 -16.68
C ALA A 24 27.06 3.27 -16.27
N PRO A 25 26.42 2.52 -17.18
CA PRO A 25 25.94 1.19 -16.83
C PRO A 25 27.13 0.39 -16.29
N PRO A 26 26.98 -0.41 -15.22
CA PRO A 26 28.01 -1.38 -14.89
C PRO A 26 28.25 -2.18 -16.17
N THR A 27 29.49 -2.17 -16.65
CA THR A 27 29.91 -3.01 -17.77
C THR A 27 29.64 -4.45 -17.37
N VAL A 28 28.49 -4.98 -17.78
CA VAL A 28 28.28 -6.41 -17.81
C VAL A 28 29.23 -6.88 -18.90
N SER A 29 30.34 -7.50 -18.52
CA SER A 29 31.12 -8.25 -19.49
C SER A 29 30.16 -9.22 -20.15
N GLU A 30 29.91 -9.08 -21.46
CA GLU A 30 29.07 -9.99 -22.23
C GLU A 30 29.68 -11.41 -22.20
N GLN A 31 29.47 -12.14 -21.11
CA GLN A 31 29.58 -13.58 -21.15
C GLN A 31 28.25 -14.10 -21.66
N ARG A 32 28.19 -14.21 -23.00
CA ARG A 32 27.15 -14.89 -23.75
C ARG A 32 26.83 -16.23 -23.08
N ILE A 33 25.71 -16.32 -22.36
CA ILE A 33 25.23 -17.55 -21.74
C ILE A 33 24.85 -18.51 -22.88
N ARG A 34 25.78 -19.35 -23.31
CA ARG A 34 25.48 -20.52 -24.15
C ARG A 34 24.98 -21.62 -23.23
N THR A 35 23.67 -21.82 -23.18
CA THR A 35 23.09 -23.06 -22.66
C THR A 35 23.34 -24.18 -23.67
N ARG A 36 24.29 -25.06 -23.37
CA ARG A 36 24.30 -26.42 -23.92
C ARG A 36 24.00 -27.38 -22.79
N SER A 37 22.97 -28.19 -23.01
CA SER A 37 22.59 -29.30 -22.14
C SER A 37 23.80 -30.20 -21.86
N SER A 38 24.09 -30.46 -20.60
CA SER A 38 24.37 -31.77 -20.01
C SER A 38 25.07 -31.59 -18.67
N LEU A 39 24.67 -32.44 -17.71
CA LEU A 39 25.36 -32.74 -16.47
C LEU A 39 25.40 -31.59 -15.44
N PHE A 40 24.37 -31.58 -14.59
CA PHE A 40 24.40 -30.98 -13.26
C PHE A 40 25.52 -31.64 -12.45
N ASN A 41 26.69 -31.02 -12.41
CA ASN A 41 27.66 -31.14 -11.32
C ASN A 41 28.63 -29.96 -11.39
N GLY A 42 28.51 -29.03 -10.43
CA GLY A 42 29.48 -27.95 -10.19
C GLY A 42 29.08 -26.56 -10.70
N VAL A 43 28.05 -25.92 -10.09
CA VAL A 43 27.70 -24.51 -10.39
C VAL A 43 27.06 -23.79 -9.21
N LEU A 44 27.85 -23.32 -8.25
CA LEU A 44 27.38 -22.30 -7.29
C LEU A 44 27.99 -20.91 -7.58
N ASP A 45 28.78 -20.79 -8.66
CA ASP A 45 29.65 -19.62 -8.92
C ASP A 45 29.32 -18.87 -10.23
N ARG A 46 28.13 -19.05 -10.82
CA ARG A 46 27.80 -18.53 -12.18
C ARG A 46 26.78 -17.40 -12.28
N TRP A 47 26.21 -16.93 -11.16
CA TRP A 47 25.16 -15.91 -11.25
C TRP A 47 25.73 -14.50 -11.24
N PRO A 48 25.20 -13.59 -12.08
CA PRO A 48 25.74 -12.25 -12.24
C PRO A 48 25.66 -11.46 -10.94
N VAL A 49 26.76 -10.79 -10.63
CA VAL A 49 26.87 -9.85 -9.52
C VAL A 49 26.76 -8.45 -10.11
N VAL A 50 25.83 -7.67 -9.58
CA VAL A 50 25.62 -6.27 -9.95
C VAL A 50 26.13 -5.38 -8.84
N LYS A 51 26.84 -4.31 -9.21
CA LYS A 51 27.31 -3.29 -8.28
C LYS A 51 26.20 -2.28 -8.01
N THR A 52 25.89 -2.05 -6.73
CA THR A 52 24.99 -0.99 -6.28
C THR A 52 25.76 0.04 -5.44
N LEU A 53 25.09 1.11 -5.02
CA LEU A 53 25.73 2.14 -4.18
C LEU A 53 26.05 1.61 -2.78
N GLU A 54 25.26 0.66 -2.28
CA GLU A 54 25.38 0.08 -0.94
C GLU A 54 26.23 -1.21 -0.93
N GLY A 55 26.43 -1.85 -2.08
CA GLY A 55 27.32 -3.01 -2.18
C GLY A 55 27.01 -3.93 -3.36
N ASP A 56 27.75 -5.02 -3.43
CA ASP A 56 27.58 -6.00 -4.50
C ASP A 56 26.37 -6.90 -4.20
N VAL A 57 25.58 -7.19 -5.24
CA VAL A 57 24.36 -8.00 -5.15
C VAL A 57 24.40 -9.12 -6.18
N ARG A 58 24.16 -10.36 -5.76
CA ARG A 58 24.01 -11.53 -6.63
C ARG A 58 22.54 -11.83 -6.85
N GLY A 59 22.12 -11.88 -8.11
CA GLY A 59 20.78 -12.32 -8.49
C GLY A 59 20.67 -13.83 -8.71
N PHE A 60 19.51 -14.27 -9.16
CA PHE A 60 19.21 -15.66 -9.46
C PHE A 60 18.33 -15.78 -10.71
N PRO A 61 18.45 -16.86 -11.50
CA PRO A 61 17.57 -17.08 -12.65
C PRO A 61 16.16 -17.43 -12.20
N MET A 62 15.16 -16.94 -12.92
CA MET A 62 13.75 -17.27 -12.74
C MET A 62 13.10 -17.41 -14.12
N SER A 63 12.13 -18.31 -14.25
CA SER A 63 11.30 -18.39 -15.46
C SER A 63 9.91 -17.81 -15.16
N THR A 64 9.45 -16.93 -16.03
CA THR A 64 8.08 -16.41 -15.98
C THR A 64 7.07 -17.51 -16.33
N GLY A 65 5.79 -17.32 -15.98
CA GLY A 65 4.73 -18.26 -16.36
C GLY A 65 4.55 -18.48 -17.86
N GLY A 66 5.05 -17.56 -18.70
CA GLY A 66 5.10 -17.70 -20.16
C GLY A 66 6.38 -18.36 -20.70
N GLY A 67 7.23 -18.93 -19.85
CA GLY A 67 8.46 -19.63 -20.24
C GLY A 67 9.64 -18.72 -20.60
N ARG A 68 9.54 -17.41 -20.38
CA ARG A 68 10.68 -16.48 -20.55
C ARG A 68 11.60 -16.55 -19.34
N ASP A 69 12.88 -16.81 -19.57
CA ASP A 69 13.91 -16.72 -18.54
C ASP A 69 14.26 -15.27 -18.26
N ILE A 70 14.35 -14.93 -16.98
CA ILE A 70 14.72 -13.62 -16.45
C ILE A 70 15.78 -13.79 -15.36
N LEU A 71 16.50 -12.71 -15.10
CA LEU A 71 17.36 -12.60 -13.93
C LEU A 71 16.62 -11.78 -12.87
N ALA A 72 16.41 -12.37 -11.70
CA ALA A 72 15.71 -11.76 -10.58
C ALA A 72 16.68 -11.38 -9.47
N PHE A 73 16.30 -10.35 -8.71
CA PHE A 73 17.01 -9.87 -7.53
C PHE A 73 15.97 -9.54 -6.46
N ASP A 74 15.72 -10.48 -5.56
CA ASP A 74 14.71 -10.35 -4.52
C ASP A 74 15.36 -9.97 -3.19
N GLY A 75 14.66 -9.15 -2.40
CA GLY A 75 15.04 -8.89 -1.01
C GLY A 75 16.27 -8.00 -0.80
N ILE A 76 16.58 -7.12 -1.76
CA ILE A 76 17.63 -6.11 -1.59
C ILE A 76 17.15 -5.03 -0.60
N PRO A 77 17.86 -4.80 0.52
CA PRO A 77 17.49 -3.76 1.47
C PRO A 77 17.82 -2.37 0.93
N PHE A 78 16.84 -1.45 0.92
CA PHE A 78 17.06 -0.04 0.58
C PHE A 78 17.20 0.86 1.82
N ALA A 79 16.69 0.40 2.97
CA ALA A 79 16.74 1.13 4.23
C ALA A 79 17.13 0.21 5.39
N GLU A 80 17.60 0.82 6.48
CA GLU A 80 17.74 0.12 7.75
C GLU A 80 16.37 -0.30 8.29
N PRO A 81 16.29 -1.44 9.01
CA PRO A 81 15.04 -1.92 9.60
C PRO A 81 14.38 -0.83 10.48
N PRO A 82 13.08 -0.54 10.29
CA PRO A 82 12.35 0.49 11.04
C PRO A 82 11.93 0.04 12.44
N THR A 83 12.80 -0.71 13.13
CA THR A 83 12.53 -1.32 14.44
C THR A 83 13.04 -0.46 15.61
N GLY A 84 12.52 -0.74 16.81
CA GLY A 84 12.95 -0.08 18.05
C GLY A 84 12.80 1.45 17.99
N GLN A 85 13.92 2.16 18.14
CA GLN A 85 13.93 3.64 18.11
C GLN A 85 13.64 4.23 16.72
N ARG A 86 13.79 3.44 15.65
CA ARG A 86 13.45 3.84 14.27
C ARG A 86 11.96 3.70 13.96
N ARG A 87 11.19 3.00 14.79
CA ARG A 87 9.73 2.88 14.59
C ARG A 87 9.09 4.26 14.63
N PHE A 88 8.16 4.51 13.70
CA PHE A 88 7.48 5.80 13.50
C PHE A 88 8.43 6.97 13.18
N ARG A 89 9.51 6.69 12.42
CA ARG A 89 10.41 7.71 11.88
C ARG A 89 10.61 7.48 10.38
N SER A 90 11.12 8.51 9.69
CA SER A 90 11.57 8.41 8.31
C SER A 90 12.57 7.26 8.12
N PRO A 91 12.53 6.57 6.97
CA PRO A 91 13.46 5.49 6.68
C PRO A 91 14.90 6.01 6.63
N VAL A 92 15.82 5.27 7.25
CA VAL A 92 17.25 5.59 7.20
C VAL A 92 17.87 4.77 6.09
N ARG A 93 18.60 5.40 5.16
CA ARG A 93 19.27 4.70 4.06
C ARG A 93 20.14 3.55 4.58
N LYS A 94 20.13 2.42 3.87
CA LYS A 94 20.92 1.25 4.22
C LYS A 94 22.41 1.59 4.20
N LYS A 95 23.14 1.21 5.26
CA LYS A 95 24.60 1.33 5.28
C LYS A 95 25.23 0.36 4.27
N PRO A 96 26.36 0.73 3.65
CA PRO A 96 27.07 -0.18 2.79
C PRO A 96 27.42 -1.49 3.49
N TRP A 97 27.30 -2.61 2.79
CA TRP A 97 27.68 -3.93 3.30
C TRP A 97 28.97 -4.42 2.67
N GLY A 98 29.69 -5.27 3.40
CA GLY A 98 30.82 -6.01 2.88
C GLY A 98 30.38 -7.30 2.19
N GLY A 99 31.14 -7.74 1.20
CA GLY A 99 30.87 -8.95 0.45
C GLY A 99 29.69 -8.82 -0.51
N ILE A 100 29.12 -9.96 -0.90
CA ILE A 100 28.05 -10.05 -1.90
C ILE A 100 26.74 -10.40 -1.19
N TRP A 101 25.71 -9.57 -1.35
CA TRP A 101 24.35 -9.86 -0.88
C TRP A 101 23.68 -10.84 -1.84
N ASN A 102 23.26 -12.01 -1.34
CA ASN A 102 22.48 -12.97 -2.13
C ASN A 102 21.01 -12.52 -2.16
N ALA A 103 20.56 -12.05 -3.32
CA ALA A 103 19.20 -11.55 -3.54
C ALA A 103 18.30 -12.66 -4.10
N ASP A 104 18.25 -13.82 -3.45
CA ASP A 104 17.50 -15.01 -3.88
C ASP A 104 16.29 -15.34 -2.98
N SER A 105 16.08 -14.53 -1.95
CA SER A 105 15.13 -14.80 -0.88
C SER A 105 14.15 -13.64 -0.77
N ARG A 106 12.86 -13.94 -0.96
CA ARG A 106 11.79 -12.97 -0.71
C ARG A 106 11.76 -12.64 0.78
N THR A 107 11.72 -11.35 1.07
CA THR A 107 11.62 -10.87 2.44
C THR A 107 10.20 -11.08 2.95
N ASN A 108 10.06 -11.16 4.27
CA ASN A 108 8.75 -11.13 4.88
C ASN A 108 8.00 -9.87 4.44
N ASN A 109 6.69 -10.02 4.21
CA ASN A 109 5.82 -8.86 4.00
C ASN A 109 5.89 -7.93 5.21
N CYS A 110 5.57 -6.65 5.00
CA CYS A 110 5.35 -5.71 6.10
C CYS A 110 4.32 -6.28 7.07
N ILE A 111 4.55 -6.08 8.37
CA ILE A 111 3.60 -6.53 9.38
C ILE A 111 2.22 -5.89 9.14
N GLN A 112 1.18 -6.72 9.03
CA GLN A 112 -0.16 -6.29 8.65
C GLN A 112 -1.23 -7.28 9.14
N LEU A 113 -2.48 -6.83 9.11
CA LEU A 113 -3.65 -7.68 9.30
C LEU A 113 -4.00 -8.36 7.97
N ASP A 114 -3.98 -9.70 7.95
CA ASP A 114 -4.39 -10.49 6.79
C ASP A 114 -5.91 -10.68 6.82
N LEU A 115 -6.61 -9.93 5.97
CA LEU A 115 -8.07 -10.02 5.82
C LEU A 115 -8.53 -11.40 5.31
N THR A 116 -7.70 -12.09 4.53
CA THR A 116 -8.02 -13.42 3.97
C THR A 116 -7.92 -14.53 5.03
N ARG A 117 -7.18 -14.27 6.10
CA ARG A 117 -6.99 -15.17 7.24
C ARG A 117 -7.68 -14.65 8.51
N PHE A 118 -8.86 -14.06 8.37
CA PHE A 118 -9.68 -13.58 9.50
C PHE A 118 -8.94 -12.63 10.46
N TYR A 119 -8.23 -11.64 9.92
CA TYR A 119 -7.49 -10.62 10.67
C TYR A 119 -6.31 -11.15 11.50
N THR A 120 -5.70 -12.27 11.09
CA THR A 120 -4.44 -12.68 11.72
C THR A 120 -3.33 -11.68 11.40
N VAL A 121 -2.47 -11.43 12.39
CA VAL A 121 -1.27 -10.64 12.18
C VAL A 121 -0.24 -11.50 11.44
N THR A 122 0.28 -10.99 10.33
CA THR A 122 1.31 -11.64 9.51
C THR A 122 2.41 -10.65 9.15
N GLY A 123 3.56 -11.14 8.67
CA GLY A 123 4.68 -10.29 8.26
C GLY A 123 5.64 -9.91 9.41
N SER A 124 6.56 -8.99 9.13
CA SER A 124 7.57 -8.52 10.08
C SER A 124 7.89 -7.03 9.86
N GLU A 125 8.47 -6.38 10.89
CA GLU A 125 9.05 -5.03 10.80
C GLU A 125 10.54 -5.04 10.40
N ASP A 126 11.16 -6.21 10.31
CA ASP A 126 12.61 -6.35 10.35
C ASP A 126 13.31 -6.00 9.03
N LEU A 127 12.57 -5.71 7.95
CA LEU A 127 13.20 -5.41 6.67
C LEU A 127 12.36 -4.53 5.74
N LEU A 128 12.96 -3.42 5.31
CA LEU A 128 12.51 -2.62 4.19
C LEU A 128 13.35 -2.99 2.97
N ALA A 129 12.85 -3.95 2.20
CA ALA A 129 13.44 -4.36 0.95
C ALA A 129 12.66 -3.79 -0.24
N VAL A 130 13.35 -3.64 -1.36
CA VAL A 130 12.71 -3.18 -2.60
C VAL A 130 11.71 -4.24 -3.04
N LEU A 131 10.44 -3.93 -2.79
CA LEU A 131 9.28 -4.42 -3.51
C LEU A 131 8.67 -3.19 -4.20
N PRO A 132 8.04 -3.32 -5.38
CA PRO A 132 7.65 -2.17 -6.20
C PRO A 132 6.62 -1.28 -5.48
N SER A 133 7.08 -0.20 -4.85
CA SER A 133 6.26 0.81 -4.16
C SER A 133 6.92 2.19 -4.27
N ILE A 134 6.15 3.19 -4.74
CA ILE A 134 6.61 4.52 -5.20
C ILE A 134 6.69 5.57 -4.08
N CYS A 135 7.59 6.56 -4.26
CA CYS A 135 7.90 7.71 -3.38
C CYS A 135 7.63 9.06 -4.09
N THR A 136 7.37 10.15 -3.36
CA THR A 136 7.09 11.52 -3.88
C THR A 136 8.34 12.40 -4.08
N CYS A 137 9.54 11.94 -3.70
CA CYS A 137 10.79 12.59 -4.18
C CYS A 137 10.99 12.45 -5.70
N CYS A 138 10.04 11.82 -6.41
CA CYS A 138 10.13 11.44 -7.80
C CYS A 138 9.67 12.50 -8.82
N GLN A 139 9.49 13.77 -8.45
CA GLN A 139 9.20 14.82 -9.44
C GLN A 139 10.22 14.85 -10.59
N SER A 140 11.45 14.37 -10.36
CA SER A 140 12.49 14.20 -11.38
C SER A 140 12.85 12.73 -11.69
N ALA A 141 12.10 11.74 -11.20
CA ALA A 141 12.50 10.32 -11.28
C ALA A 141 11.49 9.39 -11.99
N LEU A 142 10.36 9.90 -12.47
CA LEU A 142 9.35 9.12 -13.16
C LEU A 142 9.08 9.72 -14.53
N GLU A 143 9.18 8.93 -15.61
CA GLU A 143 8.82 9.39 -16.96
C GLU A 143 7.31 9.30 -17.25
N ALA A 144 6.59 8.44 -16.53
CA ALA A 144 5.13 8.26 -16.63
C ALA A 144 4.57 7.60 -15.36
N GLY A 145 3.25 7.67 -15.16
CA GLY A 145 2.54 7.06 -14.05
C GLY A 145 1.32 6.25 -14.48
N ILE A 146 1.01 5.17 -13.76
CA ILE A 146 -0.25 4.42 -13.90
C ILE A 146 -0.86 4.29 -12.51
N SER A 147 -2.12 4.66 -12.36
CA SER A 147 -2.91 4.38 -11.15
C SER A 147 -4.09 3.48 -11.50
N GLN A 148 -4.08 2.28 -10.92
CA GLN A 148 -5.13 1.30 -11.10
C GLN A 148 -6.08 1.39 -9.89
N SER A 149 -7.35 1.70 -10.15
CA SER A 149 -8.46 1.73 -9.18
C SER A 149 -8.36 2.80 -8.08
N ALA A 150 -7.46 3.78 -8.21
CA ALA A 150 -7.19 4.76 -7.15
C ALA A 150 -6.52 6.03 -7.69
N CYS A 151 -6.69 7.15 -6.98
CA CYS A 151 -5.93 8.38 -7.16
C CYS A 151 -5.90 9.19 -5.85
N ALA A 152 -5.12 10.28 -5.84
CA ALA A 152 -5.01 11.15 -4.67
C ALA A 152 -6.33 11.88 -4.28
N PHE A 153 -7.35 11.84 -5.15
CA PHE A 153 -8.65 12.48 -4.94
C PHE A 153 -9.71 11.56 -4.33
N ASN A 154 -9.44 10.26 -4.19
CA ASN A 154 -10.39 9.38 -3.52
C ASN A 154 -10.61 9.84 -2.06
N PRO A 155 -11.83 9.69 -1.52
CA PRO A 155 -12.14 10.14 -0.16
C PRO A 155 -11.26 9.50 0.92
N TRP A 156 -10.75 8.29 0.64
CA TRP A 156 -9.91 7.49 1.52
C TRP A 156 -8.40 7.70 1.34
N SER A 157 -7.97 8.53 0.38
CA SER A 157 -6.54 8.75 0.08
C SER A 157 -5.85 9.73 1.02
N ILE A 158 -6.59 10.67 1.60
CA ILE A 158 -6.06 11.67 2.55
C ILE A 158 -6.88 11.65 3.84
N TYR A 159 -6.20 11.37 4.94
CA TYR A 159 -6.78 11.30 6.27
C TYR A 159 -6.82 12.68 6.93
N ARG A 160 -7.95 13.03 7.54
CA ARG A 160 -8.21 14.40 8.04
C ARG A 160 -8.09 14.55 9.56
N ASN A 161 -8.32 13.49 10.31
CA ASN A 161 -8.31 13.51 11.78
C ASN A 161 -7.18 12.64 12.39
N PRO A 162 -5.92 12.75 11.91
CA PRO A 162 -4.86 11.81 12.31
C PRO A 162 -4.52 11.88 13.80
N ARG A 163 -4.59 13.07 14.42
CA ARG A 163 -4.30 13.24 15.85
C ARG A 163 -5.33 12.51 16.71
N GLU A 164 -6.61 12.69 16.42
CA GLU A 164 -7.70 12.03 17.17
C GLU A 164 -7.63 10.51 17.03
N THR A 165 -7.43 10.01 15.81
CA THR A 165 -7.28 8.56 15.56
C THR A 165 -6.04 8.01 16.26
N ALA A 166 -4.91 8.70 16.22
CA ALA A 166 -3.70 8.29 16.95
C ALA A 166 -3.93 8.22 18.46
N SER A 167 -4.65 9.18 19.05
CA SER A 167 -5.02 9.18 20.47
C SER A 167 -6.00 8.05 20.83
N LYS A 168 -7.01 7.77 19.98
CA LYS A 168 -7.92 6.62 20.17
C LYS A 168 -7.16 5.30 20.07
N PHE A 169 -6.27 5.18 19.09
CA PHE A 169 -5.45 4.00 18.87
C PHE A 169 -4.49 3.75 20.05
N SER A 170 -3.81 4.77 20.55
CA SER A 170 -2.84 4.61 21.64
C SER A 170 -3.48 4.16 22.96
N ARG A 171 -4.74 4.54 23.21
CA ARG A 171 -5.52 4.04 24.36
C ARG A 171 -5.73 2.53 24.32
N ASN A 172 -5.90 1.95 23.14
CA ASN A 172 -6.07 0.50 22.97
C ASN A 172 -4.83 -0.31 23.36
N LEU A 173 -3.69 0.35 23.54
CA LEU A 173 -2.39 -0.20 23.91
C LEU A 173 -1.89 0.32 25.28
N ASN A 174 -2.77 0.94 26.08
CA ASN A 174 -2.43 1.57 27.35
C ASN A 174 -1.33 2.65 27.23
N CYS A 175 -1.24 3.31 26.07
CA CYS A 175 -0.30 4.40 25.78
C CYS A 175 -1.00 5.77 25.72
N ASN A 176 -1.96 6.00 26.62
CA ASN A 176 -2.76 7.22 26.66
C ASN A 176 -1.99 8.39 27.31
N PHE A 177 -1.28 9.16 26.50
CA PHE A 177 -0.56 10.36 26.93
C PHE A 177 -0.93 11.55 26.04
N ASP A 178 -1.11 12.72 26.64
CA ASP A 178 -1.33 13.97 25.90
C ASP A 178 -0.05 14.44 25.19
N ASP A 179 1.11 14.24 25.82
CA ASP A 179 2.40 14.51 25.21
C ASP A 179 2.75 13.46 24.14
N THR A 180 2.99 13.93 22.92
CA THR A 180 3.29 13.09 21.75
C THR A 180 4.56 12.28 21.95
N SER A 181 5.59 12.84 22.58
CA SER A 181 6.86 12.15 22.78
C SER A 181 6.71 10.96 23.73
N ARG A 182 5.97 11.14 24.84
CA ARG A 182 5.62 10.06 25.78
C ARG A 182 4.75 8.99 25.13
N MET A 183 3.74 9.40 24.35
CA MET A 183 2.89 8.48 23.60
C MET A 183 3.71 7.60 22.66
N ILE A 184 4.56 8.21 21.81
CA ILE A 184 5.42 7.48 20.88
C ILE A 184 6.41 6.58 21.62
N ASN A 185 7.02 7.04 22.71
CA ASN A 185 7.95 6.23 23.49
C ASN A 185 7.27 5.03 24.15
N CYS A 186 6.00 5.15 24.55
CA CYS A 186 5.21 4.01 25.00
C CYS A 186 4.92 3.03 23.86
N LEU A 187 4.46 3.53 22.71
CA LEU A 187 4.16 2.70 21.54
C LEU A 187 5.39 1.95 21.01
N ARG A 188 6.59 2.55 21.06
CA ARG A 188 7.85 1.89 20.71
C ARG A 188 8.20 0.70 21.61
N LYS A 189 7.65 0.65 22.84
CA LYS A 189 7.85 -0.48 23.77
C LYS A 189 6.87 -1.63 23.53
N GLN A 190 5.78 -1.38 22.80
CA GLN A 190 4.82 -2.43 22.44
C GLN A 190 5.42 -3.35 21.37
N SER A 191 4.96 -4.60 21.33
CA SER A 191 5.33 -5.51 20.25
C SER A 191 4.70 -5.03 18.93
N ALA A 192 5.37 -5.29 17.81
CA ALA A 192 4.83 -4.98 16.49
C ALA A 192 3.48 -5.70 16.25
N HIS A 193 3.39 -6.92 16.77
CA HIS A 193 2.19 -7.74 16.73
C HIS A 193 1.02 -7.06 17.44
N ASP A 194 1.21 -6.60 18.67
CA ASP A 194 0.13 -5.99 19.46
C ASP A 194 -0.31 -4.66 18.87
N ILE A 195 0.63 -3.87 18.34
CA ILE A 195 0.32 -2.64 17.60
C ILE A 195 -0.57 -2.96 16.40
N THR A 196 -0.20 -3.95 15.60
CA THR A 196 -0.95 -4.37 14.41
C THR A 196 -2.33 -4.93 14.79
N ALA A 197 -2.40 -5.78 15.82
CA ALA A 197 -3.64 -6.35 16.32
C ALA A 197 -4.59 -5.29 16.88
N ALA A 198 -4.07 -4.24 17.53
CA ALA A 198 -4.90 -3.18 18.09
C ALA A 198 -5.63 -2.35 17.03
N GLN A 199 -5.24 -2.42 15.76
CA GLN A 199 -5.87 -1.64 14.70
C GLN A 199 -7.34 -2.02 14.48
N VAL A 200 -7.70 -3.31 14.63
CA VAL A 200 -9.10 -3.77 14.47
C VAL A 200 -10.06 -3.08 15.44
N LYS A 201 -9.58 -2.60 16.59
CA LYS A 201 -10.38 -1.86 17.57
C LYS A 201 -10.75 -0.44 17.13
N LEU A 202 -10.23 0.03 15.99
CA LEU A 202 -10.65 1.28 15.36
C LEU A 202 -11.86 1.09 14.43
N GLN A 203 -12.22 -0.16 14.11
CA GLN A 203 -13.40 -0.45 13.29
C GLN A 203 -14.67 -0.36 14.15
N GLU A 204 -15.68 0.33 13.62
CA GLU A 204 -16.93 0.61 14.32
C GLU A 204 -18.09 -0.30 13.85
N TRP A 205 -18.07 -0.74 12.59
CA TRP A 205 -19.11 -1.58 12.02
C TRP A 205 -18.55 -2.52 10.96
N LEU A 206 -18.65 -3.84 11.20
CA LEU A 206 -17.98 -4.86 10.40
C LEU A 206 -16.48 -4.54 10.26
N ASN A 207 -16.01 -4.29 9.03
CA ASN A 207 -14.64 -3.91 8.70
C ASN A 207 -14.45 -2.41 8.45
N HIS A 208 -15.45 -1.58 8.79
CA HIS A 208 -15.41 -0.14 8.52
C HIS A 208 -14.98 0.68 9.75
N PRO A 209 -14.18 1.75 9.55
CA PRO A 209 -13.62 2.18 8.27
C PRO A 209 -12.56 1.18 7.75
N THR A 210 -12.52 0.99 6.43
CA THR A 210 -11.62 0.00 5.79
C THR A 210 -10.19 0.50 5.69
N VAL A 211 -10.00 1.82 5.63
CA VAL A 211 -8.70 2.49 5.71
C VAL A 211 -8.58 3.10 7.09
N LEU A 212 -7.71 2.52 7.92
CA LEU A 212 -7.49 2.93 9.31
C LEU A 212 -6.43 4.02 9.45
N PHE A 213 -5.37 3.89 8.67
CA PHE A 213 -4.29 4.85 8.55
C PHE A 213 -4.06 5.12 7.06
N ALA A 214 -4.01 6.39 6.69
CA ALA A 214 -3.75 6.84 5.33
C ALA A 214 -2.78 8.03 5.36
N PRO A 215 -2.24 8.45 4.21
CA PRO A 215 -1.47 9.69 4.09
C PRO A 215 -2.21 10.89 4.69
N VAL A 216 -1.46 11.85 5.21
CA VAL A 216 -1.98 13.08 5.84
C VAL A 216 -1.32 14.29 5.21
N VAL A 217 -1.97 15.46 5.31
CA VAL A 217 -1.29 16.73 5.06
C VAL A 217 -0.47 17.06 6.31
N GLU A 218 0.84 17.10 6.15
CA GLU A 218 1.82 17.28 7.21
C GLU A 218 2.08 18.76 7.49
N HIS A 219 2.55 19.05 8.71
CA HIS A 219 3.15 20.34 8.99
C HIS A 219 4.44 20.50 8.18
N ASN A 220 4.79 21.74 7.84
CA ASN A 220 6.01 21.99 7.10
C ASN A 220 7.25 21.69 7.97
N HIS A 221 8.04 20.70 7.56
CA HIS A 221 9.36 20.38 8.11
C HIS A 221 10.24 19.72 7.03
N SER A 222 11.53 19.58 7.29
CA SER A 222 12.53 19.12 6.31
C SER A 222 12.34 17.69 5.78
N GLU A 223 11.52 16.90 6.46
CA GLU A 223 11.23 15.49 6.10
C GLU A 223 9.77 15.30 5.66
N ALA A 224 8.97 16.38 5.59
CA ALA A 224 7.57 16.29 5.23
C ALA A 224 7.46 15.88 3.76
N PHE A 225 6.56 14.94 3.49
CA PHE A 225 6.29 14.39 2.17
C PHE A 225 5.18 15.15 1.45
N LEU A 226 4.09 15.46 2.18
CA LEU A 226 2.92 16.15 1.62
C LEU A 226 2.49 17.27 2.57
N THR A 227 2.85 18.51 2.25
CA THR A 227 2.53 19.70 3.08
C THR A 227 1.27 20.44 2.64
N GLU A 228 0.71 20.07 1.48
CA GLU A 228 -0.51 20.65 0.92
C GLU A 228 -1.46 19.58 0.40
N SER A 229 -2.75 19.88 0.28
CA SER A 229 -3.70 18.90 -0.22
C SER A 229 -3.46 18.61 -1.71
N PRO A 230 -3.71 17.38 -2.20
CA PRO A 230 -3.61 17.09 -3.63
C PRO A 230 -4.49 18.00 -4.49
N ARG A 231 -5.65 18.44 -3.99
CA ARG A 231 -6.54 19.37 -4.69
C ARG A 231 -5.87 20.72 -4.91
N ASP A 232 -5.19 21.25 -3.90
CA ASP A 232 -4.55 22.56 -3.98
C ASP A 232 -3.30 22.52 -4.85
N LEU A 233 -2.49 21.45 -4.74
CA LEU A 233 -1.32 21.22 -5.60
C LEU A 233 -1.71 21.17 -7.08
N TYR A 234 -2.76 20.40 -7.42
CA TYR A 234 -3.26 20.36 -8.80
C TYR A 234 -3.83 21.69 -9.27
N ALA A 235 -4.57 22.41 -8.42
CA ALA A 235 -5.13 23.72 -8.77
C ALA A 235 -4.03 24.76 -9.07
N LYS A 236 -2.90 24.68 -8.37
CA LYS A 236 -1.71 25.52 -8.61
C LYS A 236 -0.86 25.06 -9.80
N GLY A 237 -1.06 23.82 -10.26
CA GLY A 237 -0.19 23.18 -11.24
C GLY A 237 1.18 22.78 -10.68
N ASP A 238 1.32 22.69 -9.35
CA ASP A 238 2.51 22.25 -8.63
C ASP A 238 2.52 20.73 -8.49
N VAL A 239 2.49 20.06 -9.65
CA VAL A 239 2.48 18.62 -9.79
C VAL A 239 3.36 18.22 -10.97
N ALA A 240 3.95 17.03 -10.90
CA ALA A 240 4.77 16.51 -11.99
C ALA A 240 3.94 16.40 -13.28
N ARG A 241 4.48 16.92 -14.38
CA ARG A 241 3.81 16.92 -15.69
C ARG A 241 4.32 15.77 -16.55
N VAL A 242 3.84 14.58 -16.26
CA VAL A 242 4.19 13.34 -16.96
C VAL A 242 2.93 12.64 -17.47
N PRO A 243 3.00 11.86 -18.55
CA PRO A 243 1.89 11.03 -18.99
C PRO A 243 1.37 10.15 -17.85
N TRP A 244 0.05 10.16 -17.65
CA TRP A 244 -0.60 9.41 -16.56
C TRP A 244 -1.81 8.64 -17.08
N ILE A 245 -1.89 7.36 -16.75
CA ILE A 245 -3.06 6.51 -17.03
C ILE A 245 -3.80 6.24 -15.72
N ILE A 246 -5.10 6.50 -15.68
CA ILE A 246 -5.98 6.13 -14.57
C ILE A 246 -7.05 5.20 -15.12
N GLY A 247 -7.26 4.07 -14.45
CA GLY A 247 -8.31 3.12 -14.79
C GLY A 247 -9.07 2.64 -13.56
N PHE A 248 -10.31 2.22 -13.74
CA PHE A 248 -11.14 1.59 -12.72
C PHE A 248 -11.90 0.42 -13.34
N VAL A 249 -12.42 -0.48 -12.51
CA VAL A 249 -13.29 -1.58 -12.97
C VAL A 249 -14.75 -1.31 -12.60
N PRO A 250 -15.73 -1.83 -13.37
CA PRO A 250 -17.11 -1.81 -12.92
C PRO A 250 -17.23 -2.50 -11.56
N ASN A 251 -18.08 -1.99 -10.67
CA ASN A 251 -18.36 -2.63 -9.38
C ASN A 251 -17.17 -2.69 -8.39
N GLU A 252 -16.26 -1.71 -8.42
CA GLU A 252 -15.15 -1.60 -7.44
C GLU A 252 -15.62 -1.57 -5.99
N GLY A 253 -16.76 -0.91 -5.72
CA GLY A 253 -17.32 -0.78 -4.38
C GLY A 253 -17.62 -2.13 -3.68
N ASN A 254 -17.70 -3.22 -4.44
CA ASN A 254 -17.94 -4.55 -3.88
C ASN A 254 -16.82 -5.03 -2.94
N ILE A 255 -15.56 -4.62 -3.16
CA ILE A 255 -14.46 -5.05 -2.29
C ILE A 255 -14.63 -4.56 -0.86
N TYR A 256 -15.17 -3.35 -0.69
CA TYR A 256 -15.38 -2.74 0.62
C TYR A 256 -16.59 -3.33 1.35
N ASN A 257 -17.56 -3.85 0.60
CA ASN A 257 -18.82 -4.39 1.12
C ASN A 257 -18.84 -5.92 1.22
N ILE A 258 -17.71 -6.61 1.02
CA ILE A 258 -17.66 -8.06 0.98
C ILE A 258 -18.23 -8.72 2.25
N LEU A 259 -17.95 -8.16 3.44
CA LEU A 259 -18.51 -8.67 4.69
C LEU A 259 -20.03 -8.44 4.78
N MET A 260 -20.53 -7.34 4.22
CA MET A 260 -21.97 -7.08 4.16
C MET A 260 -22.68 -8.13 3.27
N MET A 261 -22.03 -8.55 2.17
CA MET A 261 -22.55 -9.59 1.29
C MET A 261 -22.53 -10.99 1.93
N LEU A 262 -21.49 -11.31 2.70
CA LEU A 262 -21.34 -12.61 3.36
C LEU A 262 -22.24 -12.76 4.60
N ILE A 263 -22.67 -11.65 5.20
CA ILE A 263 -23.46 -11.63 6.44
C ILE A 263 -24.82 -10.98 6.14
N PRO A 264 -25.84 -11.73 5.67
CA PRO A 264 -27.10 -11.14 5.19
C PRO A 264 -27.83 -10.24 6.19
N VAL A 265 -27.72 -10.51 7.50
CA VAL A 265 -28.31 -9.67 8.55
C VAL A 265 -27.74 -8.26 8.60
N SER A 266 -26.54 -8.05 8.05
CA SER A 266 -25.90 -6.73 7.99
C SER A 266 -26.68 -5.75 7.11
N PHE A 267 -27.37 -6.20 6.05
CA PHE A 267 -28.23 -5.33 5.24
C PHE A 267 -29.36 -4.72 6.06
N PHE A 268 -29.94 -5.48 7.00
CA PHE A 268 -30.96 -4.95 7.90
C PHE A 268 -30.39 -3.84 8.78
N SER A 269 -29.22 -4.07 9.38
CA SER A 269 -28.52 -3.06 10.19
C SER A 269 -28.14 -1.82 9.37
N PHE A 270 -27.64 -2.02 8.14
CA PHE A 270 -27.25 -0.94 7.25
C PHE A 270 -28.44 -0.09 6.80
N ASN A 271 -29.57 -0.71 6.47
CA ASN A 271 -30.80 0.02 6.12
C ASN A 271 -31.32 0.85 7.28
N ARG A 272 -31.33 0.28 8.49
CA ARG A 272 -31.83 0.93 9.70
C ARG A 272 -30.97 2.12 10.13
N ASN A 273 -29.65 2.00 9.97
CA ASN A 273 -28.67 2.98 10.45
C ASN A 273 -27.96 3.70 9.30
N PHE A 274 -28.60 3.79 8.11
CA PHE A 274 -27.95 4.26 6.90
C PHE A 274 -27.32 5.65 7.06
N GLN A 275 -28.04 6.60 7.66
CA GLN A 275 -27.54 7.96 7.87
C GLN A 275 -26.27 8.00 8.73
N THR A 276 -26.14 7.10 9.71
CA THR A 276 -24.96 7.04 10.60
C THR A 276 -23.80 6.26 9.99
N LEU A 277 -24.10 5.20 9.23
CA LEU A 277 -23.09 4.30 8.66
C LEU A 277 -22.55 4.80 7.32
N ALA A 278 -23.38 5.38 6.46
CA ALA A 278 -22.99 5.85 5.12
C ALA A 278 -21.80 6.83 5.12
N PRO A 279 -21.70 7.83 6.03
CA PRO A 279 -20.55 8.72 6.06
C PRO A 279 -19.23 7.97 6.22
N MET A 280 -19.21 6.94 7.06
CA MET A 280 -18.01 6.12 7.27
C MET A 280 -17.76 5.15 6.12
N THR A 281 -18.78 4.40 5.72
CA THR A 281 -18.63 3.34 4.71
C THR A 281 -18.31 3.90 3.32
N LEU A 282 -18.79 5.11 3.01
CA LEU A 282 -18.54 5.82 1.75
C LEU A 282 -17.44 6.89 1.86
N GLY A 283 -16.76 6.99 3.01
CA GLY A 283 -15.57 7.83 3.18
C GLY A 283 -15.81 9.34 3.21
N PHE A 284 -17.03 9.81 3.49
CA PHE A 284 -17.34 11.24 3.61
C PHE A 284 -17.54 11.74 5.05
N ARG A 285 -17.29 10.89 6.05
CA ARG A 285 -17.27 11.27 7.47
C ARG A 285 -16.13 12.25 7.75
N GLY A 286 -16.41 13.29 8.53
CA GLY A 286 -15.41 14.26 8.98
C GLY A 286 -14.90 15.18 7.86
N LEU A 287 -15.61 15.26 6.73
CA LEU A 287 -15.29 16.18 5.63
C LEU A 287 -15.76 17.62 5.85
N GLY A 288 -16.35 17.93 7.02
CA GLY A 288 -17.01 19.22 7.26
C GLY A 288 -18.27 19.41 6.42
N LEU A 289 -18.82 18.31 5.88
CA LEU A 289 -20.03 18.32 5.05
C LEU A 289 -21.27 18.04 5.90
N LYS A 290 -22.45 18.35 5.35
CA LYS A 290 -23.74 17.98 5.96
C LYS A 290 -24.00 16.49 5.77
N GLU A 291 -23.33 15.66 6.58
CA GLU A 291 -23.31 14.19 6.47
C GLU A 291 -24.72 13.58 6.34
N ASP A 292 -25.64 13.97 7.22
CA ASP A 292 -27.03 13.48 7.21
C ASP A 292 -27.80 13.85 5.94
N GLU A 293 -27.56 15.04 5.38
CA GLU A 293 -28.20 15.49 4.15
C GLU A 293 -27.66 14.72 2.95
N ILE A 294 -26.34 14.54 2.90
CA ILE A 294 -25.65 13.78 1.85
C ILE A 294 -26.09 12.32 1.88
N ALA A 295 -26.11 11.68 3.05
CA ALA A 295 -26.58 10.31 3.18
C ALA A 295 -28.01 10.15 2.68
N ARG A 296 -28.94 11.03 3.07
CA ARG A 296 -30.33 10.99 2.56
C ARG A 296 -30.39 11.15 1.04
N ARG A 297 -29.60 12.06 0.47
CA ARG A 297 -29.53 12.28 -0.98
C ARG A 297 -28.98 11.06 -1.71
N ILE A 298 -27.92 10.45 -1.20
CA ILE A 298 -27.35 9.21 -1.76
C ILE A 298 -28.40 8.09 -1.73
N LYS A 299 -29.03 7.85 -0.57
CA LYS A 299 -30.07 6.81 -0.45
C LYS A 299 -31.20 7.02 -1.45
N LYS A 300 -31.71 8.25 -1.55
CA LYS A 300 -32.78 8.60 -2.49
C LYS A 300 -32.35 8.48 -3.96
N GLN A 301 -31.13 8.90 -4.30
CA GLN A 301 -30.62 8.88 -5.67
C GLN A 301 -30.47 7.45 -6.20
N TYR A 302 -29.89 6.56 -5.39
CA TYR A 302 -29.57 5.21 -5.82
C TYR A 302 -30.71 4.24 -5.52
N PHE A 303 -31.37 4.34 -4.37
CA PHE A 303 -32.34 3.34 -3.93
C PHE A 303 -33.77 3.88 -3.81
N GLY A 304 -33.99 5.19 -4.01
CA GLY A 304 -35.30 5.81 -3.83
C GLY A 304 -35.84 5.59 -2.40
N ASN A 305 -37.01 4.94 -2.32
CA ASN A 305 -37.64 4.54 -1.06
C ASN A 305 -37.45 3.04 -0.75
N GLU A 306 -36.72 2.32 -1.59
CA GLU A 306 -36.50 0.89 -1.42
C GLU A 306 -35.45 0.60 -0.33
N ALA A 307 -35.57 -0.59 0.26
CA ALA A 307 -34.52 -1.11 1.11
C ALA A 307 -33.33 -1.56 0.26
N ILE A 308 -32.12 -1.33 0.77
CA ILE A 308 -30.88 -1.84 0.17
C ILE A 308 -30.82 -3.34 0.39
N THR A 309 -30.64 -4.10 -0.67
CA THR A 309 -30.59 -5.56 -0.67
C THR A 309 -29.39 -6.04 -1.48
N TYR A 310 -29.08 -7.33 -1.37
CA TYR A 310 -28.06 -7.95 -2.20
C TYR A 310 -28.32 -7.79 -3.71
N ARG A 311 -29.58 -7.67 -4.15
CA ARG A 311 -29.96 -7.57 -5.57
C ARG A 311 -29.80 -6.15 -6.10
N ASN A 312 -30.51 -5.18 -5.53
CA ASN A 312 -30.49 -3.80 -6.03
C ASN A 312 -29.15 -3.09 -5.79
N GLN A 313 -28.33 -3.49 -4.80
CA GLN A 313 -26.99 -2.90 -4.65
C GLN A 313 -26.10 -3.16 -5.88
N LYS A 314 -26.30 -4.28 -6.60
CA LYS A 314 -25.50 -4.64 -7.77
C LYS A 314 -25.90 -3.82 -8.99
N GLU A 315 -27.15 -3.39 -9.07
CA GLU A 315 -27.65 -2.52 -10.14
C GLU A 315 -27.08 -1.10 -10.05
N HIS A 316 -26.54 -0.74 -8.89
CA HIS A 316 -26.03 0.60 -8.57
C HIS A 316 -24.52 0.64 -8.30
N GLY A 317 -23.81 -0.46 -8.61
CA GLY A 317 -22.37 -0.60 -8.34
C GLY A 317 -21.45 -0.05 -9.42
N ASP A 318 -21.98 0.54 -10.50
CA ASP A 318 -21.21 1.06 -11.63
C ASP A 318 -20.59 2.44 -11.37
#